data_AF-A0A8H6YIE5-F1
#
_entry.id   AF-A0A8H6YIE5-F1
#
_cell.length_a   1.000
_cell.length_b   1.000
_cell.length_c   1.000
_cell.angle_alpha   90.00
_cell.angle_beta   90.00
_cell.angle_gamma   90.00
#
_symmetry.space_group_name_H-M   'P 1'
#
loop_
_entity.id
_entity.type
_entity.pdbx_description
1 polymer ?
#
loop_
_entity_poly.entity_id
_entity_poly.type
_entity_poly.pdbx_seq_one_letter_code
_entity_poly.pdbx_strand_id
1 'polypeptide(L)'
;MRLRKILRVLWKRKPHPISSLPPEIISTIFVHCLPPDGTPPAPQLAPLLIAQICRHWRAIALGTPELWTNIHLMDGLHEQSASLELLKLWSSRAGIFPLKLTLMSQSIELGKLLLETALKFQQQWEEIAIAVPAAAYSSLRSLTDATFPVLTSIRFQVPRRATKAMLSPSELRVLENIVMHAPRLRDVDLASLPFSQYFPLPHRMLAVPWNRLNSLVAETRSSEEGLSLLQSCNSLTILTLRTCPDSVPYIPQAIAYNNITLAFLQDLTIDDPSLSDIFDHLTLPSLTSLHLILFGSSVDFQRMQRFFSRSDCPLRTFLLGLRSLTHLRGILALTPSVTCLGLAIAYESSNKISRVATAPAHRGPSIVANTLHRGPDGRDGRSSFPRQGAC
;
A
#
# COMPACT_ATOMS: atom_id res chain seq x y z
N MET A 1 59.64 -12.35 31.99
CA MET A 1 58.52 -11.42 32.33
C MET A 1 58.50 -10.09 31.54
N ARG A 2 59.51 -9.73 30.72
CA ARG A 2 59.58 -8.41 30.03
C ARG A 2 59.20 -8.38 28.53
N LEU A 3 59.13 -9.53 27.83
CA LEU A 3 58.78 -9.57 26.39
C LEU A 3 57.28 -9.41 26.09
N ARG A 4 56.38 -9.83 27.00
CA ARG A 4 54.92 -9.67 26.83
C ARG A 4 54.41 -8.22 27.02
N LYS A 5 55.21 -7.35 27.67
CA LYS A 5 54.86 -5.93 27.87
C LYS A 5 55.26 -5.06 26.68
N ILE A 6 56.34 -5.39 25.98
CA ILE A 6 56.87 -4.62 24.82
C ILE A 6 56.03 -4.89 23.55
N LEU A 7 55.55 -6.12 23.35
CA LEU A 7 54.69 -6.45 22.21
C LEU A 7 53.28 -5.85 22.28
N ARG A 8 52.81 -5.41 23.46
CA ARG A 8 51.52 -4.68 23.58
C ARG A 8 51.59 -3.21 23.18
N VAL A 9 52.79 -2.62 23.15
CA VAL A 9 52.99 -1.19 22.84
C VAL A 9 53.17 -0.95 21.33
N LEU A 10 53.64 -1.95 20.57
CA LEU A 10 54.01 -1.79 19.16
C LEU A 10 52.94 -2.24 18.14
N TRP A 11 51.80 -2.76 18.60
CA TRP A 11 50.66 -3.09 17.73
C TRP A 11 49.40 -2.31 18.12
N LYS A 12 49.50 -0.98 18.20
CA LYS A 12 48.32 -0.13 18.05
C LYS A 12 47.84 -0.30 16.61
N ARG A 13 46.99 -1.30 16.35
CA ARG A 13 46.19 -1.36 15.12
C ARG A 13 45.55 0.01 14.97
N LYS A 14 45.94 0.77 13.95
CA LYS A 14 45.22 2.01 13.61
C LYS A 14 43.76 1.59 13.44
N PRO A 15 42.81 2.19 14.18
CA PRO A 15 41.41 1.89 13.98
C PRO A 15 41.09 2.15 12.52
N HIS A 16 40.29 1.25 11.92
CA HIS A 16 39.81 1.45 10.56
C HIS A 16 39.17 2.85 10.47
N PRO A 17 39.32 3.62 9.38
CA PRO A 17 38.84 5.00 9.30
C PRO A 17 37.37 5.18 9.73
N ILE A 18 36.53 4.18 9.45
CA ILE A 18 35.11 4.18 9.85
C ILE A 18 34.89 4.15 11.37
N SER A 19 35.86 3.65 12.14
CA SER A 19 35.84 3.63 13.61
C SER A 19 36.35 4.93 14.24
N SER A 20 36.84 5.87 13.44
CA SER A 20 37.18 7.24 13.88
C SER A 20 36.08 8.25 13.60
N LEU A 21 34.99 7.86 12.92
CA LEU A 21 33.84 8.72 12.73
C LEU A 21 33.07 8.89 14.05
N PRO A 22 32.51 10.09 14.32
CA PRO A 22 31.60 10.28 15.44
C PRO A 22 30.38 9.34 15.35
N PRO A 23 29.85 8.84 16.48
CA PRO A 23 28.65 7.98 16.50
C PRO A 23 27.47 8.56 15.72
N GLU A 24 27.30 9.87 15.72
CA GLU A 24 26.22 10.60 15.04
C GLU A 24 26.30 10.46 13.52
N ILE A 25 27.52 10.53 12.97
CA ILE A 25 27.73 10.32 11.52
C ILE A 25 27.48 8.87 11.15
N ILE A 26 27.91 7.94 12.01
CA ILE A 26 27.66 6.51 11.81
C ILE A 26 26.15 6.21 11.87
N SER A 27 25.40 6.80 12.80
CA SER A 27 23.94 6.64 12.87
C SER A 27 23.25 7.18 11.62
N THR A 28 23.66 8.34 11.09
CA THR A 28 23.14 8.88 9.84
C THR A 28 23.40 7.92 8.68
N ILE A 29 24.61 7.36 8.58
CA ILE A 29 24.94 6.34 7.56
C ILE A 29 24.01 5.12 7.73
N PHE A 30 23.79 4.64 8.95
CA PHE A 30 22.93 3.48 9.20
C PHE A 30 21.48 3.71 8.76
N VAL A 31 20.94 4.91 9.02
CA VAL A 31 19.58 5.29 8.61
C VAL A 31 19.48 5.30 7.08
N HIS A 32 20.50 5.80 6.38
CA HIS A 32 20.55 5.75 4.90
C HIS A 32 20.74 4.34 4.33
N CYS A 33 21.14 3.36 5.14
CA CYS A 33 21.19 1.95 4.73
C CYS A 33 19.85 1.22 4.89
N LEU A 34 18.82 1.85 5.45
CA LEU A 34 17.50 1.24 5.55
C LEU A 34 16.92 0.98 4.16
N PRO A 35 16.26 -0.16 3.94
CA PRO A 35 15.61 -0.46 2.67
C PRO A 35 14.53 0.59 2.33
N PRO A 36 14.50 1.12 1.10
CA PRO A 36 13.59 2.21 0.72
C PRO A 36 12.11 1.78 0.70
N ASP A 37 11.85 0.50 0.43
CA ASP A 37 10.48 0.00 0.19
C ASP A 37 9.77 -0.52 1.44
N GLY A 38 10.36 -0.29 2.62
CA GLY A 38 9.85 -0.87 3.87
C GLY A 38 9.86 -2.40 3.82
N THR A 39 10.88 -3.00 3.21
CA THR A 39 11.01 -4.47 3.19
C THR A 39 11.09 -5.00 4.62
N PRO A 40 10.46 -6.14 4.93
CA PRO A 40 10.52 -6.73 6.25
C PRO A 40 11.97 -6.91 6.73
N PRO A 41 12.24 -6.67 8.02
CA PRO A 41 13.60 -6.78 8.53
C PRO A 41 14.09 -8.22 8.43
N ALA A 42 15.27 -8.39 7.85
CA ALA A 42 15.93 -9.67 7.70
C ALA A 42 17.36 -9.57 8.23
N PRO A 43 17.98 -10.67 8.67
CA PRO A 43 19.38 -10.65 9.13
C PRO A 43 20.35 -10.06 8.10
N GLN A 44 20.02 -10.16 6.81
CA GLN A 44 20.82 -9.65 5.69
C GLN A 44 20.53 -8.18 5.35
N LEU A 45 19.61 -7.52 6.05
CA LEU A 45 19.18 -6.15 5.80
C LEU A 45 19.37 -5.28 7.05
N ALA A 46 19.54 -3.97 6.84
CA ALA A 46 19.47 -3.02 7.94
C ALA A 46 18.05 -3.03 8.56
N PRO A 47 17.92 -2.80 9.89
CA PRO A 47 19.00 -2.50 10.83
C PRO A 47 19.74 -3.73 11.40
N LEU A 48 19.23 -4.94 11.17
CA LEU A 48 19.75 -6.16 11.80
C LEU A 48 21.16 -6.53 11.35
N LEU A 49 21.45 -6.43 10.04
CA LEU A 49 22.78 -6.65 9.49
C LEU A 49 23.82 -5.75 10.18
N ILE A 50 23.49 -4.46 10.31
CA ILE A 50 24.37 -3.46 10.90
C ILE A 50 24.67 -3.79 12.38
N ALA A 51 23.63 -4.19 13.13
CA ALA A 51 23.75 -4.59 14.52
C ALA A 51 24.51 -5.91 14.76
N GLN A 52 24.88 -6.63 13.70
CA GLN A 52 25.64 -7.89 13.74
C GLN A 52 27.11 -7.73 13.34
N ILE A 53 27.53 -6.59 12.75
CA ILE A 53 28.89 -6.40 12.23
C ILE A 53 29.95 -6.38 13.35
N CYS A 54 29.80 -5.50 14.33
CA CYS A 54 30.70 -5.43 15.48
C CYS A 54 30.02 -4.82 16.71
N ARG A 55 30.61 -5.01 17.90
CA ARG A 55 30.07 -4.48 19.17
C ARG A 55 29.81 -2.97 19.17
N HIS A 56 30.67 -2.21 18.51
CA HIS A 56 30.56 -0.75 18.46
C HIS A 56 29.38 -0.32 17.60
N TRP A 57 29.23 -0.92 16.42
CA TRP A 57 28.10 -0.67 15.53
C TRP A 57 26.79 -1.12 16.13
N ARG A 58 26.78 -2.26 16.83
CA ARG A 58 25.63 -2.72 17.59
C ARG A 58 25.20 -1.72 18.65
N ALA A 59 26.15 -1.15 19.41
CA ALA A 59 25.84 -0.13 20.41
C ALA A 59 25.24 1.13 19.77
N ILE A 60 25.82 1.61 18.67
CA ILE A 60 25.29 2.77 17.93
C ILE A 60 23.90 2.47 17.37
N ALA A 61 23.71 1.32 16.71
CA ALA A 61 22.43 0.94 16.13
C ALA A 61 21.33 0.81 17.19
N LEU A 62 21.62 0.18 18.34
CA LEU A 62 20.66 0.09 19.45
C LEU A 62 20.34 1.45 20.08
N GLY A 63 21.29 2.39 20.05
CA GLY A 63 21.12 3.77 20.49
C GLY A 63 20.54 4.73 19.43
N THR A 64 20.17 4.23 18.24
CA THR A 64 19.60 5.04 17.16
C THR A 64 18.13 4.65 16.96
N PRO A 65 17.16 5.39 17.56
CA PRO A 65 15.75 5.00 17.56
C PRO A 65 15.12 4.89 16.16
N GLU A 66 15.52 5.77 15.24
CA GLU A 66 15.03 5.84 13.86
C GLU A 66 15.12 4.50 13.11
N LEU A 67 16.14 3.69 13.44
CA LEU A 67 16.36 2.37 12.86
C LEU A 67 15.27 1.34 13.21
N TRP A 68 14.51 1.57 14.28
CA TRP A 68 13.57 0.61 14.85
C TRP A 68 12.11 0.99 14.65
N THR A 69 11.85 1.97 13.78
CA THR A 69 10.52 2.56 13.54
C THR A 69 9.64 1.73 12.62
N ASN A 70 10.21 0.87 11.77
CA ASN A 70 9.49 0.12 10.76
C ASN A 70 9.36 -1.37 11.14
N ILE A 71 8.16 -1.80 11.51
CA ILE A 71 7.88 -3.13 12.07
C ILE A 71 6.92 -3.89 11.14
N HIS A 72 7.38 -5.02 10.62
CA HIS A 72 6.60 -5.91 9.74
C HIS A 72 6.41 -7.25 10.42
N LEU A 73 5.16 -7.60 10.70
CA LEU A 73 4.78 -8.85 11.35
C LEU A 73 3.84 -9.58 10.40
N MET A 74 4.27 -10.72 9.89
CA MET A 74 3.51 -11.52 8.95
C MET A 74 3.63 -13.00 9.31
N ASP A 75 2.56 -13.75 9.13
CA ASP A 75 2.57 -15.21 9.27
C ASP A 75 3.69 -15.86 8.46
N GLY A 76 4.34 -16.85 9.06
CA GLY A 76 5.41 -17.61 8.44
C GLY A 76 6.76 -16.89 8.38
N LEU A 77 6.84 -15.62 8.77
CA LEU A 77 8.15 -14.94 8.98
C LEU A 77 8.72 -15.20 10.37
N HIS A 78 7.86 -15.36 11.37
CA HIS A 78 8.23 -15.50 12.78
C HIS A 78 7.33 -16.51 13.49
N GLU A 79 7.85 -17.14 14.55
CA GLU A 79 7.00 -17.83 15.52
C GLU A 79 6.06 -16.82 16.21
N GLN A 80 4.89 -17.27 16.66
CA GLN A 80 3.85 -16.38 17.19
C GLN A 80 4.33 -15.56 18.41
N SER A 81 5.04 -16.21 19.33
CA SER A 81 5.66 -15.56 20.50
C SER A 81 6.70 -14.51 20.08
N ALA A 82 7.54 -14.85 19.11
CA ALA A 82 8.58 -13.97 18.60
C ALA A 82 7.99 -12.70 17.95
N SER A 83 6.85 -12.77 17.27
CA SER A 83 6.18 -11.58 16.71
C SER A 83 5.80 -10.55 17.77
N LEU A 84 5.23 -11.00 18.90
CA LEU A 84 4.83 -10.11 19.99
C LEU A 84 6.04 -9.52 20.72
N GLU A 85 7.09 -10.32 20.92
CA GLU A 85 8.34 -9.84 21.49
C GLU A 85 9.01 -8.82 20.58
N LEU A 86 9.02 -9.07 19.27
CA LEU A 86 9.59 -8.15 18.28
C LEU A 86 8.86 -6.81 18.29
N LEU A 87 7.51 -6.83 18.29
CA LEU A 87 6.70 -5.62 18.38
C LEU A 87 7.06 -4.79 19.61
N LYS A 88 7.07 -5.41 20.80
CA LYS A 88 7.40 -4.72 22.06
C LYS A 88 8.84 -4.20 22.07
N LEU A 89 9.77 -5.01 21.59
CA LEU A 89 11.18 -4.69 21.59
C LEU A 89 11.51 -3.54 20.64
N TRP A 90 10.95 -3.54 19.44
CA TRP A 90 11.22 -2.51 18.43
C TRP A 90 10.49 -1.22 18.77
N SER A 91 9.23 -1.29 19.20
CA SER A 91 8.52 -0.10 19.69
C SER A 91 9.23 0.55 20.87
N SER A 92 9.81 -0.23 21.81
CA SER A 92 10.57 0.36 22.92
C SER A 92 11.89 1.01 22.47
N ARG A 93 12.55 0.47 21.45
CA ARG A 93 13.77 1.07 20.87
C ARG A 93 13.50 2.32 20.03
N ALA A 94 12.36 2.37 19.35
CA ALA A 94 11.92 3.56 18.62
C ALA A 94 11.66 4.75 19.55
N GLY A 95 11.46 4.51 20.86
CA GLY A 95 11.37 5.58 21.84
C GLY A 95 10.13 6.43 21.59
N ILE A 96 10.31 7.68 21.17
CA ILE A 96 9.23 8.63 20.83
C ILE A 96 9.02 8.79 19.32
N PHE A 97 9.82 8.09 18.51
CA PHE A 97 9.76 8.25 17.06
C PHE A 97 8.47 7.64 16.48
N PRO A 98 7.95 8.22 15.39
CA PRO A 98 6.76 7.68 14.76
C PRO A 98 7.00 6.26 14.21
N LEU A 99 6.00 5.39 14.37
CA LEU A 99 6.03 3.97 14.03
C LEU A 99 5.28 3.69 12.74
N LYS A 100 5.89 2.85 11.89
CA LYS A 100 5.28 2.27 10.70
C LYS A 100 5.05 0.80 10.96
N LEU A 101 3.79 0.40 11.11
CA LEU A 101 3.40 -0.95 11.50
C LEU A 101 2.69 -1.66 10.36
N THR A 102 3.12 -2.88 10.07
CA THR A 102 2.41 -3.80 9.18
C THR A 102 2.10 -5.08 9.95
N LEU A 103 0.81 -5.30 10.24
CA LEU A 103 0.33 -6.41 11.07
C LEU A 103 -0.51 -7.35 10.21
N MET A 104 0.04 -8.52 9.88
CA MET A 104 -0.64 -9.53 9.06
C MET A 104 -0.69 -10.87 9.78
N SER A 105 -1.89 -11.41 9.97
CA SER A 105 -2.11 -12.71 10.60
C SER A 105 -3.36 -13.37 10.01
N GLN A 106 -3.34 -14.68 9.86
CA GLN A 106 -4.50 -15.54 9.55
C GLN A 106 -5.12 -16.11 10.83
N SER A 107 -4.39 -16.12 11.96
CA SER A 107 -4.92 -16.49 13.27
C SER A 107 -5.68 -15.32 13.89
N ILE A 108 -6.89 -15.60 14.38
CA ILE A 108 -7.72 -14.64 15.10
C ILE A 108 -7.02 -14.27 16.41
N GLU A 109 -6.49 -15.25 17.13
CA GLU A 109 -5.85 -15.11 18.43
C GLU A 109 -4.59 -14.24 18.33
N LEU A 110 -3.69 -14.56 17.39
CA LEU A 110 -2.50 -13.75 17.16
C LEU A 110 -2.88 -12.35 16.65
N GLY A 111 -3.86 -12.24 15.76
CA GLY A 111 -4.36 -10.95 15.27
C GLY A 111 -4.83 -10.05 16.41
N LYS A 112 -5.61 -10.59 17.36
CA LYS A 112 -6.04 -9.87 18.57
C LYS A 112 -4.85 -9.42 19.41
N LEU A 113 -3.93 -10.33 19.72
CA LEU A 113 -2.75 -10.01 20.54
C LEU A 113 -1.84 -8.96 19.90
N LEU A 114 -1.67 -9.01 18.58
CA LEU A 114 -0.91 -8.01 17.82
C LEU A 114 -1.57 -6.64 17.90
N LEU A 115 -2.88 -6.55 17.65
CA LEU A 115 -3.63 -5.30 17.77
C LEU A 115 -3.57 -4.75 19.19
N GLU A 116 -3.87 -5.56 20.21
CA GLU A 116 -3.81 -5.16 21.62
C GLU A 116 -2.42 -4.68 22.05
N THR A 117 -1.37 -5.30 21.53
CA THR A 117 0.01 -4.88 21.80
C THR A 117 0.34 -3.58 21.07
N ALA A 118 -0.06 -3.44 19.80
CA ALA A 118 0.18 -2.24 19.01
C ALA A 118 -0.53 -1.02 19.59
N LEU A 119 -1.75 -1.19 20.12
CA LEU A 119 -2.56 -0.15 20.73
C LEU A 119 -1.85 0.58 21.88
N LYS A 120 -0.94 -0.10 22.59
CA LYS A 120 -0.12 0.51 23.66
C LYS A 120 0.81 1.61 23.14
N PHE A 121 1.07 1.63 21.84
CA PHE A 121 1.94 2.60 21.17
C PHE A 121 1.17 3.49 20.18
N GLN A 122 -0.17 3.57 20.29
CA GLN A 122 -1.03 4.28 19.33
C GLN A 122 -0.66 5.75 19.08
N GLN A 123 -0.10 6.42 20.10
CA GLN A 123 0.31 7.83 20.01
C GLN A 123 1.49 8.04 19.04
N GLN A 124 2.20 6.97 18.70
CA GLN A 124 3.35 6.99 17.80
C GLN A 124 2.99 6.51 16.40
N TRP A 125 1.80 5.99 16.16
CA TRP A 125 1.47 5.43 14.84
C TRP A 125 1.51 6.52 13.76
N GLU A 126 2.45 6.40 12.83
CA GLU A 126 2.53 7.22 11.61
C GLU A 126 1.81 6.52 10.47
N GLU A 127 2.12 5.24 10.27
CA GLU A 127 1.47 4.38 9.29
C GLU A 127 1.07 3.07 9.94
N ILE A 128 -0.16 2.62 9.69
CA ILE A 128 -0.60 1.30 10.11
C ILE A 128 -1.30 0.56 8.97
N ALA A 129 -0.82 -0.65 8.68
CA ALA A 129 -1.43 -1.59 7.76
C ALA A 129 -1.89 -2.83 8.52
N ILE A 130 -3.18 -3.17 8.44
CA ILE A 130 -3.80 -4.27 9.19
C ILE A 130 -4.40 -5.28 8.22
N ALA A 131 -3.92 -6.52 8.31
CA ALA A 131 -4.39 -7.68 7.54
C ALA A 131 -4.69 -8.86 8.48
N VAL A 132 -5.74 -8.74 9.29
CA VAL A 132 -6.16 -9.76 10.26
C VAL A 132 -7.62 -10.19 10.01
N PRO A 133 -8.07 -11.35 10.51
CA PRO A 133 -9.47 -11.77 10.35
C PRO A 133 -10.44 -10.78 11.02
N ALA A 134 -11.66 -10.66 10.50
CA ALA A 134 -12.68 -9.73 11.00
C ALA A 134 -12.89 -9.81 12.52
N ALA A 135 -12.89 -11.03 13.08
CA ALA A 135 -13.08 -11.27 14.51
C ALA A 135 -11.95 -10.70 15.40
N ALA A 136 -10.79 -10.36 14.84
CA ALA A 136 -9.68 -9.75 15.59
C ALA A 136 -9.86 -8.23 15.80
N TYR A 137 -10.64 -7.56 14.95
CA TYR A 137 -10.92 -6.12 15.08
C TYR A 137 -11.74 -5.77 16.32
N SER A 138 -12.35 -6.75 16.99
CA SER A 138 -13.00 -6.55 18.28
C SER A 138 -12.04 -5.95 19.32
N SER A 139 -10.73 -6.18 19.20
CA SER A 139 -9.71 -5.61 20.09
C SER A 139 -9.56 -4.09 19.94
N LEU A 140 -10.04 -3.50 18.84
CA LEU A 140 -10.03 -2.04 18.63
C LEU A 140 -11.16 -1.33 19.39
N ARG A 141 -12.13 -2.05 19.97
CA ARG A 141 -13.28 -1.43 20.69
C ARG A 141 -12.86 -0.54 21.87
N SER A 142 -11.65 -0.70 22.40
CA SER A 142 -11.08 0.13 23.46
C SER A 142 -10.66 1.54 23.00
N LEU A 143 -10.74 1.85 21.70
CA LEU A 143 -10.31 3.11 21.11
C LEU A 143 -11.30 4.28 21.25
N THR A 144 -12.34 4.17 22.09
CA THR A 144 -13.42 5.17 22.14
C THR A 144 -12.94 6.61 22.42
N ASP A 145 -11.83 6.77 23.15
CA ASP A 145 -11.24 8.08 23.49
C ASP A 145 -9.77 8.21 23.05
N ALA A 146 -9.35 7.39 22.09
CA ALA A 146 -7.97 7.39 21.61
C ALA A 146 -7.69 8.53 20.63
N THR A 147 -6.50 9.10 20.72
CA THR A 147 -6.00 10.10 19.77
C THR A 147 -4.83 9.56 18.95
N PHE A 148 -4.72 10.04 17.71
CA PHE A 148 -3.71 9.59 16.74
C PHE A 148 -2.97 10.81 16.17
N PRO A 149 -2.11 11.48 16.97
CA PRO A 149 -1.58 12.81 16.65
C PRO A 149 -0.65 12.83 15.44
N VAL A 150 0.01 11.72 15.15
CA VAL A 150 1.01 11.60 14.06
C VAL A 150 0.57 10.68 12.92
N LEU A 151 -0.63 10.09 12.98
CA LEU A 151 -1.11 9.13 11.99
C LEU A 151 -1.37 9.82 10.64
N THR A 152 -0.68 9.36 9.61
CA THR A 152 -0.76 9.85 8.22
C THR A 152 -1.41 8.83 7.29
N SER A 153 -1.22 7.54 7.56
CA SER A 153 -1.77 6.46 6.73
C SER A 153 -2.41 5.34 7.54
N ILE A 154 -3.63 4.97 7.16
CA ILE A 154 -4.30 3.74 7.62
C ILE A 154 -4.68 2.89 6.43
N ARG A 155 -4.26 1.62 6.44
CA ARG A 155 -4.57 0.67 5.37
C ARG A 155 -5.13 -0.61 5.93
N PHE A 156 -6.29 -1.02 5.43
CA PHE A 156 -6.76 -2.38 5.64
C PHE A 156 -6.29 -3.24 4.47
N GLN A 157 -6.08 -4.53 4.73
CA GLN A 157 -5.71 -5.50 3.70
C GLN A 157 -6.49 -6.79 3.91
N VAL A 158 -6.90 -7.42 2.80
CA VAL A 158 -7.62 -8.68 2.86
C VAL A 158 -6.65 -9.78 3.30
N PRO A 159 -6.95 -10.54 4.35
CA PRO A 159 -6.15 -11.72 4.72
C PRO A 159 -6.05 -12.68 3.54
N ARG A 160 -4.91 -13.35 3.37
CA ARG A 160 -4.65 -14.28 2.25
C ARG A 160 -5.71 -15.39 2.10
N ARG A 161 -6.42 -15.74 3.18
CA ARG A 161 -7.58 -16.62 3.14
C ARG A 161 -8.82 -15.84 3.58
N ALA A 162 -9.82 -15.77 2.71
CA ALA A 162 -11.09 -15.16 3.04
C ALA A 162 -11.74 -15.89 4.23
N THR A 163 -11.90 -15.19 5.34
CA THR A 163 -12.75 -15.66 6.44
C THR A 163 -14.18 -15.25 6.13
N LYS A 164 -15.16 -16.14 6.32
CA LYS A 164 -16.59 -15.81 6.18
C LYS A 164 -17.06 -14.73 7.17
N ALA A 165 -16.32 -14.53 8.26
CA ALA A 165 -16.65 -13.51 9.25
C ALA A 165 -16.45 -12.11 8.67
N MET A 166 -17.46 -11.27 8.88
CA MET A 166 -17.48 -9.87 8.47
C MET A 166 -17.59 -8.98 9.70
N LEU A 167 -17.10 -7.74 9.59
CA LEU A 167 -17.24 -6.71 10.59
C LEU A 167 -18.70 -6.32 10.74
N SER A 168 -19.13 -6.19 11.99
CA SER A 168 -20.42 -5.59 12.33
C SER A 168 -20.38 -4.06 12.15
N PRO A 169 -21.54 -3.40 11.96
CA PRO A 169 -21.62 -1.95 11.91
C PRO A 169 -20.98 -1.22 13.10
N SER A 170 -21.06 -1.79 14.31
CA SER A 170 -20.45 -1.22 15.51
C SER A 170 -18.92 -1.32 15.51
N GLU A 171 -18.36 -2.37 14.91
CA GLU A 171 -16.90 -2.50 14.73
C GLU A 171 -16.38 -1.54 13.66
N LEU A 172 -17.16 -1.27 12.62
CA LEU A 172 -16.83 -0.24 11.63
C LEU A 172 -16.80 1.16 12.25
N ARG A 173 -17.71 1.49 13.18
CA ARG A 173 -17.70 2.79 13.89
C ARG A 173 -16.42 3.04 14.70
N VAL A 174 -15.71 2.00 15.12
CA VAL A 174 -14.40 2.18 15.77
C VAL A 174 -13.40 2.81 14.80
N LEU A 175 -13.49 2.49 13.51
CA LEU A 175 -12.65 3.09 12.48
C LEU A 175 -12.99 4.56 12.26
N GLU A 176 -14.25 4.94 12.45
CA GLU A 176 -14.69 6.34 12.44
C GLU A 176 -13.93 7.15 13.50
N ASN A 177 -13.79 6.61 14.71
CA ASN A 177 -13.02 7.27 15.77
C ASN A 177 -11.55 7.46 15.39
N ILE A 178 -10.91 6.47 14.77
CA ILE A 178 -9.51 6.60 14.33
C ILE A 178 -9.39 7.73 13.32
N VAL A 179 -10.27 7.76 12.33
CA VAL A 179 -10.25 8.75 11.25
C VAL A 179 -10.56 10.15 11.76
N MET A 180 -11.50 10.28 12.71
CA MET A 180 -11.90 11.57 13.28
C MET A 180 -10.84 12.17 14.22
N HIS A 181 -10.09 11.33 14.94
CA HIS A 181 -9.07 11.75 15.90
C HIS A 181 -7.63 11.68 15.36
N ALA A 182 -7.49 11.57 14.03
CA ALA A 182 -6.21 11.60 13.31
C ALA A 182 -6.11 12.87 12.45
N PRO A 183 -5.69 14.02 13.01
CA PRO A 183 -5.70 15.31 12.30
C PRO A 183 -4.72 15.38 11.10
N ARG A 184 -3.75 14.45 11.04
CA ARG A 184 -2.75 14.36 9.98
C ARG A 184 -3.04 13.28 8.94
N LEU A 185 -4.18 12.59 9.05
CA LEU A 185 -4.53 11.49 8.17
C LEU A 185 -4.72 11.97 6.74
N ARG A 186 -4.01 11.33 5.81
CA ARG A 186 -4.02 11.67 4.39
C ARG A 186 -4.24 10.47 3.49
N ASP A 187 -3.83 9.29 3.93
CA ASP A 187 -3.88 8.08 3.12
C ASP A 187 -4.77 7.04 3.80
N VAL A 188 -5.86 6.65 3.12
CA VAL A 188 -6.88 5.75 3.67
C VAL A 188 -7.19 4.64 2.66
N ASP A 189 -7.04 3.38 3.07
CA ASP A 189 -7.54 2.22 2.32
C ASP A 189 -8.65 1.54 3.12
N LEU A 190 -9.89 1.69 2.64
CA LEU A 190 -11.10 1.05 3.17
C LEU A 190 -11.59 -0.11 2.31
N ALA A 191 -11.09 -0.25 1.09
CA ALA A 191 -11.55 -1.26 0.14
C ALA A 191 -11.34 -2.67 0.71
N SER A 192 -10.26 -2.88 1.43
CA SER A 192 -9.88 -4.21 1.91
C SER A 192 -10.49 -4.59 3.27
N LEU A 193 -11.50 -3.85 3.75
CA LEU A 193 -12.20 -4.19 4.99
C LEU A 193 -13.07 -5.44 4.80
N PRO A 194 -13.04 -6.43 5.72
CA PRO A 194 -13.96 -7.55 5.66
C PRO A 194 -15.33 -7.09 6.16
N PHE A 195 -16.13 -6.44 5.32
CA PHE A 195 -17.47 -5.98 5.67
C PHE A 195 -18.54 -6.74 4.87
N SER A 196 -19.76 -6.82 5.41
CA SER A 196 -20.83 -7.54 4.73
C SER A 196 -21.44 -6.70 3.62
N GLN A 197 -21.61 -7.31 2.44
CA GLN A 197 -22.30 -6.71 1.29
C GLN A 197 -23.74 -6.26 1.58
N TYR A 198 -24.37 -6.77 2.64
CA TYR A 198 -25.73 -6.40 3.02
C TYR A 198 -25.83 -5.03 3.70
N PHE A 199 -24.70 -4.45 4.14
CA PHE A 199 -24.66 -3.09 4.71
C PHE A 199 -24.22 -2.06 3.66
N PRO A 200 -24.47 -0.75 3.86
CA PRO A 200 -23.84 0.29 3.05
C PRO A 200 -22.31 0.15 3.08
N LEU A 201 -21.63 0.58 2.01
CA LEU A 201 -20.17 0.51 1.96
C LEU A 201 -19.53 1.35 3.07
N PRO A 202 -18.32 1.00 3.55
CA PRO A 202 -17.65 1.68 4.66
C PRO A 202 -17.58 3.20 4.48
N HIS A 203 -17.30 3.67 3.26
CA HIS A 203 -17.20 5.10 2.98
C HIS A 203 -18.54 5.87 3.11
N ARG A 204 -19.69 5.18 3.11
CA ARG A 204 -21.01 5.80 3.38
C ARG A 204 -21.39 5.74 4.85
N MET A 205 -20.80 4.82 5.59
CA MET A 205 -21.09 4.62 7.01
C MET A 205 -20.20 5.47 7.92
N LEU A 206 -19.01 5.85 7.44
CA LEU A 206 -18.02 6.58 8.21
C LEU A 206 -18.08 8.08 7.89
N ALA A 207 -18.14 8.94 8.90
CA ALA A 207 -18.00 10.39 8.75
C ALA A 207 -16.53 10.81 8.53
N VAL A 208 -15.92 10.34 7.44
CA VAL A 208 -14.53 10.69 7.11
C VAL A 208 -14.45 12.09 6.49
N PRO A 209 -13.50 12.97 6.89
CA PRO A 209 -13.24 14.23 6.21
C PRO A 209 -12.50 14.00 4.88
N TRP A 210 -13.23 13.50 3.86
CA TRP A 210 -12.72 13.12 2.54
C TRP A 210 -11.88 14.19 1.85
N ASN A 211 -12.18 15.46 2.11
CA ASN A 211 -11.49 16.62 1.53
C ASN A 211 -10.03 16.80 1.98
N ARG A 212 -9.61 16.16 3.08
CA ARG A 212 -8.23 16.21 3.60
C ARG A 212 -7.36 15.08 3.07
N LEU A 213 -7.95 14.09 2.41
CA LEU A 213 -7.23 12.92 1.94
C LEU A 213 -6.44 13.24 0.68
N ASN A 214 -5.24 12.68 0.64
CA ASN A 214 -4.32 12.66 -0.49
C ASN A 214 -4.42 11.35 -1.27
N SER A 215 -4.58 10.23 -0.56
CA SER A 215 -4.71 8.90 -1.14
C SER A 215 -5.95 8.19 -0.61
N LEU A 216 -6.74 7.61 -1.52
CA LEU A 216 -7.94 6.85 -1.19
C LEU A 216 -7.99 5.54 -1.96
N VAL A 217 -8.16 4.43 -1.25
CA VAL A 217 -8.55 3.14 -1.82
C VAL A 217 -9.94 2.80 -1.28
N ALA A 218 -10.92 2.75 -2.17
CA ALA A 218 -12.31 2.52 -1.81
C ALA A 218 -12.95 1.45 -2.71
N GLU A 219 -13.88 0.69 -2.13
CA GLU A 219 -14.81 -0.12 -2.91
C GLU A 219 -16.02 0.71 -3.32
N THR A 220 -16.64 0.33 -4.43
CA THR A 220 -17.92 0.84 -4.92
C THR A 220 -18.77 -0.30 -5.52
N ARG A 221 -20.09 -0.17 -5.51
CA ARG A 221 -21.01 -1.12 -6.19
C ARG A 221 -21.42 -0.68 -7.58
N SER A 222 -21.20 0.60 -7.89
CA SER A 222 -21.65 1.24 -9.13
C SER A 222 -20.82 2.48 -9.43
N SER A 223 -20.88 2.99 -10.65
CA SER A 223 -20.22 4.25 -10.98
C SER A 223 -20.89 5.42 -10.27
N GLU A 224 -22.20 5.39 -10.09
CA GLU A 224 -22.97 6.40 -9.36
C GLU A 224 -22.49 6.56 -7.92
N GLU A 225 -22.32 5.44 -7.20
CA GLU A 225 -21.80 5.45 -5.84
C GLU A 225 -20.35 5.97 -5.79
N GLY A 226 -19.52 5.55 -6.74
CA GLY A 226 -18.15 6.07 -6.89
C GLY A 226 -18.13 7.58 -7.12
N LEU A 227 -18.94 8.11 -8.04
CA LEU A 227 -19.04 9.54 -8.32
C LEU A 227 -19.52 10.32 -7.09
N SER A 228 -20.49 9.81 -6.34
CA SER A 228 -20.99 10.44 -5.12
C SER A 228 -19.89 10.61 -4.05
N LEU A 229 -19.01 9.62 -3.91
CA LEU A 229 -17.84 9.69 -3.04
C LEU A 229 -16.85 10.76 -3.54
N LEU A 230 -16.58 10.77 -4.84
CA LEU A 230 -15.60 11.69 -5.44
C LEU A 230 -16.02 13.16 -5.38
N GLN A 231 -17.31 13.47 -5.27
CA GLN A 231 -17.79 14.85 -5.05
C GLN A 231 -17.27 15.47 -3.75
N SER A 232 -16.92 14.65 -2.76
CA SER A 232 -16.40 15.11 -1.46
C SER A 232 -14.87 15.17 -1.42
N CYS A 233 -14.19 14.71 -2.48
CA CYS A 233 -12.76 14.47 -2.52
C CYS A 233 -12.03 15.51 -3.38
N ASN A 234 -11.63 16.65 -2.80
CA ASN A 234 -11.10 17.77 -3.60
C ASN A 234 -9.57 17.84 -3.63
N SER A 235 -8.88 17.07 -2.78
CA SER A 235 -7.41 17.13 -2.60
C SER A 235 -6.70 15.83 -2.96
N LEU A 236 -7.41 14.86 -3.55
CA LEU A 236 -6.83 13.56 -3.88
C LEU A 236 -5.77 13.67 -4.97
N THR A 237 -4.64 13.02 -4.74
CA THR A 237 -3.59 12.78 -5.73
C THR A 237 -3.56 11.32 -6.18
N ILE A 238 -3.95 10.39 -5.32
CA ILE A 238 -3.98 8.95 -5.61
C ILE A 238 -5.38 8.41 -5.30
N LEU A 239 -5.96 7.71 -6.27
CA LEU A 239 -7.27 7.07 -6.13
C LEU A 239 -7.21 5.65 -6.68
N THR A 240 -7.69 4.70 -5.89
CA THR A 240 -8.00 3.34 -6.34
C THR A 240 -9.46 3.04 -6.06
N LEU A 241 -10.24 2.80 -7.11
CA LEU A 241 -11.62 2.34 -7.01
C LEU A 241 -11.68 0.86 -7.36
N ARG A 242 -12.31 0.10 -6.48
CA ARG A 242 -12.54 -1.34 -6.65
C ARG A 242 -14.00 -1.69 -6.67
N THR A 243 -14.38 -2.76 -7.36
CA THR A 243 -15.78 -3.25 -7.33
C THR A 243 -15.96 -4.36 -6.30
N CYS A 244 -17.12 -4.36 -5.64
CA CYS A 244 -17.54 -5.42 -4.72
C CYS A 244 -18.30 -6.53 -5.50
N PRO A 245 -17.69 -7.71 -5.75
CA PRO A 245 -18.18 -8.69 -6.72
C PRO A 245 -19.48 -9.42 -6.30
N ASP A 246 -19.82 -9.44 -5.01
CA ASP A 246 -20.96 -10.19 -4.48
C ASP A 246 -22.16 -9.29 -4.09
N SER A 247 -22.14 -8.02 -4.48
CA SER A 247 -23.17 -7.07 -4.06
C SER A 247 -24.55 -7.37 -4.68
N VAL A 248 -25.59 -7.29 -3.84
CA VAL A 248 -27.00 -7.27 -4.32
C VAL A 248 -27.13 -6.11 -5.31
N PRO A 249 -27.81 -6.28 -6.46
CA PRO A 249 -27.93 -5.22 -7.46
C PRO A 249 -28.42 -3.93 -6.79
N TYR A 250 -27.52 -2.96 -6.70
CA TYR A 250 -27.82 -1.62 -6.24
C TYR A 250 -28.70 -0.98 -7.32
N ILE A 251 -29.92 -0.60 -6.96
CA ILE A 251 -30.78 0.19 -7.83
C ILE A 251 -30.29 1.63 -7.70
N PRO A 252 -29.68 2.21 -8.74
CA PRO A 252 -29.19 3.58 -8.66
C PRO A 252 -30.38 4.50 -8.39
N GLN A 253 -30.25 5.39 -7.42
CA GLN A 253 -31.07 6.60 -7.45
C GLN A 253 -30.57 7.40 -8.65
N ALA A 254 -31.46 7.71 -9.60
CA ALA A 254 -31.15 8.50 -10.78
C ALA A 254 -30.74 9.91 -10.35
N ILE A 255 -29.46 10.08 -10.05
CA ILE A 255 -28.85 11.36 -9.73
C ILE A 255 -28.09 11.77 -10.99
N ALA A 256 -28.43 12.93 -11.55
CA ALA A 256 -27.62 13.53 -12.59
C ALA A 256 -26.29 13.97 -11.96
N TYR A 257 -25.21 13.24 -12.24
CA TYR A 257 -23.89 13.61 -11.77
C TYR A 257 -23.34 14.72 -12.67
N ASN A 258 -23.08 15.88 -12.06
CA ASN A 258 -22.29 16.93 -12.69
C ASN A 258 -20.89 16.40 -13.03
N ASN A 259 -20.22 17.05 -13.99
CA ASN A 259 -18.81 16.76 -14.25
C ASN A 259 -17.99 17.02 -12.98
N ILE A 260 -17.31 15.99 -12.50
CA ILE A 260 -16.43 16.05 -11.33
C ILE A 260 -15.02 16.31 -11.83
N THR A 261 -14.42 17.39 -11.34
CA THR A 261 -13.03 17.75 -11.67
C THR A 261 -12.14 17.46 -10.46
N LEU A 262 -11.21 16.51 -10.61
CA LEU A 262 -10.20 16.21 -9.59
C LEU A 262 -8.87 16.81 -10.05
N ALA A 263 -8.68 18.10 -9.75
CA ALA A 263 -7.61 18.90 -10.31
C ALA A 263 -6.20 18.42 -9.91
N PHE A 264 -6.07 17.74 -8.77
CA PHE A 264 -4.79 17.27 -8.24
C PHE A 264 -4.54 15.78 -8.44
N LEU A 265 -5.50 15.03 -9.02
CA LEU A 265 -5.38 13.59 -9.16
C LEU A 265 -4.29 13.25 -10.19
N GLN A 266 -3.27 12.52 -9.74
CA GLN A 266 -2.11 12.11 -10.51
C GLN A 266 -2.15 10.63 -10.86
N ASP A 267 -2.62 9.79 -9.93
CA ASP A 267 -2.66 8.35 -10.09
C ASP A 267 -4.09 7.82 -9.90
N LEU A 268 -4.64 7.20 -10.95
CA LEU A 268 -5.96 6.56 -10.92
C LEU A 268 -5.82 5.07 -11.22
N THR A 269 -6.35 4.23 -10.33
CA THR A 269 -6.53 2.79 -10.56
C THR A 269 -8.01 2.42 -10.50
N ILE A 270 -8.49 1.70 -11.52
CA ILE A 270 -9.82 1.10 -11.56
C ILE A 270 -9.66 -0.37 -11.93
N ASP A 271 -10.15 -1.27 -11.10
CA ASP A 271 -9.94 -2.72 -11.27
C ASP A 271 -11.13 -3.51 -11.81
N ASP A 272 -12.21 -2.83 -12.22
CA ASP A 272 -13.39 -3.48 -12.74
C ASP A 272 -13.97 -2.74 -13.97
N PRO A 273 -14.25 -3.45 -15.08
CA PRO A 273 -14.85 -2.87 -16.29
C PRO A 273 -16.24 -2.24 -16.09
N SER A 274 -17.01 -2.70 -15.11
CA SER A 274 -18.35 -2.18 -14.81
C SER A 274 -18.34 -0.70 -14.44
N LEU A 275 -17.20 -0.18 -13.96
CA LEU A 275 -17.04 1.23 -13.58
C LEU A 275 -16.65 2.13 -14.74
N SER A 276 -16.64 1.61 -15.98
CA SER A 276 -16.13 2.36 -17.13
C SER A 276 -16.92 3.63 -17.46
N ASP A 277 -18.20 3.70 -17.14
CA ASP A 277 -19.07 4.88 -17.30
C ASP A 277 -18.69 6.05 -16.37
N ILE A 278 -17.92 5.83 -15.30
CA ILE A 278 -17.37 6.91 -14.47
C ILE A 278 -16.58 7.93 -15.32
N PHE A 279 -15.92 7.44 -16.37
CA PHE A 279 -15.13 8.26 -17.28
C PHE A 279 -15.96 9.21 -18.14
N ASP A 280 -17.29 9.08 -18.19
CA ASP A 280 -18.14 10.08 -18.85
C ASP A 280 -18.25 11.37 -18.03
N HIS A 281 -18.03 11.30 -16.70
CA HIS A 281 -18.23 12.41 -15.76
C HIS A 281 -16.94 12.98 -15.15
N LEU A 282 -15.79 12.32 -15.31
CA LEU A 282 -14.53 12.74 -14.69
C LEU A 282 -13.69 13.66 -15.58
N THR A 283 -13.16 14.75 -15.01
CA THR A 283 -12.15 15.61 -15.64
C THR A 283 -10.90 15.62 -14.77
N LEU A 284 -9.80 15.06 -15.28
CA LEU A 284 -8.61 14.74 -14.49
C LEU A 284 -7.35 15.40 -15.08
N PRO A 285 -7.20 16.74 -14.97
CA PRO A 285 -6.18 17.49 -15.72
C PRO A 285 -4.73 17.19 -15.31
N SER A 286 -4.51 16.73 -14.09
CA SER A 286 -3.16 16.43 -13.58
C SER A 286 -2.79 14.94 -13.69
N LEU A 287 -3.60 14.12 -14.37
CA LEU A 287 -3.42 12.67 -14.36
C LEU A 287 -2.13 12.26 -15.10
N THR A 288 -1.22 11.62 -14.38
CA THR A 288 0.07 11.12 -14.89
C THR A 288 0.11 9.60 -15.00
N SER A 289 -0.66 8.88 -14.18
CA SER A 289 -0.75 7.42 -14.21
C SER A 289 -2.20 6.95 -14.24
N LEU A 290 -2.52 6.08 -15.19
CA LEU A 290 -3.84 5.45 -15.31
C LEU A 290 -3.67 3.94 -15.37
N HIS A 291 -4.25 3.23 -14.41
CA HIS A 291 -4.24 1.78 -14.34
C HIS A 291 -5.67 1.25 -14.46
N LEU A 292 -5.95 0.56 -15.55
CA LEU A 292 -7.24 -0.03 -15.84
C LEU A 292 -7.08 -1.56 -15.85
N ILE A 293 -7.52 -2.24 -14.81
CA ILE A 293 -7.37 -3.70 -14.68
C ILE A 293 -8.71 -4.36 -15.09
N LEU A 294 -9.08 -4.25 -16.36
CA LEU A 294 -10.45 -4.51 -16.80
C LEU A 294 -10.59 -5.92 -17.41
N PHE A 295 -10.60 -6.93 -16.53
CA PHE A 295 -10.78 -8.32 -16.94
C PHE A 295 -12.28 -8.66 -17.08
N GLY A 296 -12.89 -8.40 -18.24
CA GLY A 296 -14.29 -8.82 -18.44
C GLY A 296 -14.98 -8.30 -19.68
N SER A 297 -14.86 -7.00 -19.95
CA SER A 297 -15.45 -6.34 -21.13
C SER A 297 -14.46 -5.41 -21.83
N SER A 298 -14.73 -5.08 -23.09
CA SER A 298 -13.92 -4.13 -23.84
C SER A 298 -14.20 -2.70 -23.36
N VAL A 299 -13.13 -1.97 -23.02
CA VAL A 299 -13.20 -0.51 -22.82
C VAL A 299 -13.78 0.14 -24.05
N ASP A 300 -14.82 0.96 -23.87
CA ASP A 300 -15.40 1.75 -24.94
C ASP A 300 -14.41 2.83 -25.38
N PHE A 301 -13.95 2.72 -26.63
CA PHE A 301 -13.00 3.65 -27.23
C PHE A 301 -13.54 5.09 -27.28
N GLN A 302 -14.83 5.27 -27.61
CA GLN A 302 -15.43 6.61 -27.70
C GLN A 302 -15.48 7.29 -26.34
N ARG A 303 -15.76 6.52 -25.30
CA ARG A 303 -15.75 7.03 -23.92
C ARG A 303 -14.36 7.50 -23.51
N MET A 304 -13.33 6.70 -23.78
CA MET A 304 -11.94 7.09 -23.53
C MET A 304 -11.55 8.34 -24.32
N GLN A 305 -11.97 8.45 -25.57
CA GLN A 305 -11.73 9.64 -26.39
C GLN A 305 -12.34 10.90 -25.77
N ARG A 306 -13.60 10.85 -25.30
CA ARG A 306 -14.25 11.97 -24.61
C ARG A 306 -13.54 12.31 -23.29
N PHE A 307 -13.14 11.29 -22.55
CA PHE A 307 -12.41 11.48 -21.29
C PHE A 307 -11.05 12.17 -21.47
N PHE A 308 -10.22 11.67 -22.39
CA PHE A 308 -8.88 12.24 -22.65
C PHE A 308 -8.97 13.63 -23.26
N SER A 309 -9.91 13.87 -24.19
CA SER A 309 -10.12 15.22 -24.74
C SER A 309 -10.62 16.22 -23.71
N ARG A 310 -11.48 15.80 -22.77
CA ARG A 310 -11.96 16.66 -21.69
C ARG A 310 -10.89 16.92 -20.62
N SER A 311 -10.06 15.92 -20.31
CA SER A 311 -9.07 16.02 -19.24
C SER A 311 -7.75 16.66 -19.68
N ASP A 312 -7.36 16.51 -20.95
CA ASP A 312 -6.08 17.02 -21.51
C ASP A 312 -4.87 16.74 -20.59
N CYS A 313 -4.82 15.52 -20.06
CA CYS A 313 -3.90 15.16 -19.00
C CYS A 313 -2.51 14.74 -19.53
N PRO A 314 -1.42 15.04 -18.80
CA PRO A 314 -0.05 14.67 -19.19
C PRO A 314 0.24 13.21 -18.83
N LEU A 315 -0.54 12.26 -19.36
CA LEU A 315 -0.45 10.85 -19.02
C LEU A 315 0.92 10.28 -19.41
N ARG A 316 1.67 9.74 -18.44
CA ARG A 316 2.99 9.14 -18.63
C ARG A 316 2.96 7.62 -18.52
N THR A 317 2.18 7.12 -17.57
CA THR A 317 2.06 5.68 -17.30
C THR A 317 0.65 5.23 -17.61
N PHE A 318 0.53 4.21 -18.46
CA PHE A 318 -0.75 3.59 -18.76
C PHE A 318 -0.63 2.08 -18.60
N LEU A 319 -1.33 1.52 -17.61
CA LEU A 319 -1.48 0.08 -17.47
C LEU A 319 -2.89 -0.32 -17.91
N LEU A 320 -2.98 -1.23 -18.88
CA LEU A 320 -4.24 -1.67 -19.46
C LEU A 320 -4.35 -3.20 -19.43
N GLY A 321 -5.27 -3.69 -18.62
CA GLY A 321 -5.75 -5.07 -18.62
C GLY A 321 -6.88 -5.21 -19.65
N LEU A 322 -6.68 -6.05 -20.66
CA LEU A 322 -7.65 -6.26 -21.74
C LEU A 322 -7.93 -7.75 -21.97
N ARG A 323 -9.17 -8.06 -22.34
CA ARG A 323 -9.50 -9.36 -22.97
C ARG A 323 -9.18 -9.36 -24.47
N SER A 324 -9.28 -8.19 -25.14
CA SER A 324 -9.10 -8.05 -26.59
C SER A 324 -8.33 -6.77 -26.95
N LEU A 325 -7.48 -6.85 -27.97
CA LEU A 325 -6.63 -5.74 -28.44
C LEU A 325 -7.27 -4.85 -29.52
N THR A 326 -8.54 -5.08 -29.88
CA THR A 326 -9.21 -4.45 -31.03
C THR A 326 -9.13 -2.92 -31.03
N HIS A 327 -9.24 -2.28 -29.86
CA HIS A 327 -9.20 -0.81 -29.74
C HIS A 327 -7.88 -0.26 -29.21
N LEU A 328 -6.88 -1.12 -28.95
CA LEU A 328 -5.63 -0.69 -28.33
C LEU A 328 -4.93 0.41 -29.14
N ARG A 329 -4.86 0.26 -30.47
CA ARG A 329 -4.25 1.26 -31.35
C ARG A 329 -4.92 2.62 -31.26
N GLY A 330 -6.26 2.64 -31.22
CA GLY A 330 -7.02 3.88 -31.05
C GLY A 330 -6.70 4.51 -29.71
N ILE A 331 -6.78 3.75 -28.62
CA ILE A 331 -6.54 4.24 -27.26
C ILE A 331 -5.12 4.82 -27.11
N LEU A 332 -4.11 4.18 -27.69
CA LEU A 332 -2.73 4.69 -27.68
C LEU A 332 -2.56 5.95 -28.51
N ALA A 333 -3.30 6.11 -29.62
CA ALA A 333 -3.28 7.34 -30.41
C ALA A 333 -3.85 8.54 -29.63
N LEU A 334 -4.74 8.31 -28.65
CA LEU A 334 -5.28 9.35 -27.77
C LEU A 334 -4.31 9.77 -26.65
N THR A 335 -3.24 9.00 -26.43
CA THR A 335 -2.34 9.17 -25.28
C THR A 335 -0.87 9.28 -25.74
N PRO A 336 -0.52 10.28 -26.58
CA PRO A 336 0.81 10.39 -27.17
C PRO A 336 1.92 10.70 -26.15
N SER A 337 1.58 11.21 -24.97
CA SER A 337 2.51 11.54 -23.89
C SER A 337 2.96 10.33 -23.07
N VAL A 338 2.34 9.16 -23.26
CA VAL A 338 2.65 7.96 -22.48
C VAL A 338 4.09 7.56 -22.76
N THR A 339 4.89 7.44 -21.70
CA THR A 339 6.28 6.96 -21.75
C THR A 339 6.38 5.50 -21.31
N CYS A 340 5.48 5.02 -20.45
CA CYS A 340 5.45 3.66 -19.94
C CYS A 340 4.09 3.02 -20.21
N LEU A 341 4.05 2.04 -21.11
CA LEU A 341 2.85 1.26 -21.40
C LEU A 341 2.99 -0.14 -20.81
N GLY A 342 2.07 -0.51 -19.92
CA GLY A 342 1.89 -1.85 -19.39
C GLY A 342 0.65 -2.52 -19.99
N LEU A 343 0.81 -3.71 -20.57
CA LEU A 343 -0.33 -4.50 -21.07
C LEU A 343 -0.46 -5.81 -20.29
N ALA A 344 -1.68 -6.13 -19.85
CA ALA A 344 -2.02 -7.42 -19.26
C ALA A 344 -3.17 -8.05 -20.07
N ILE A 345 -2.96 -9.27 -20.58
CA ILE A 345 -3.97 -9.99 -21.37
C ILE A 345 -4.38 -11.25 -20.60
N ALA A 346 -5.68 -11.39 -20.33
CA ALA A 346 -6.24 -12.60 -19.75
C ALA A 346 -6.65 -13.58 -20.87
N TYR A 347 -6.18 -14.83 -20.80
CA TYR A 347 -6.60 -15.92 -21.68
C TYR A 347 -7.58 -16.82 -20.93
N GLU A 348 -8.70 -17.19 -21.58
CA GLU A 348 -9.83 -17.93 -20.99
C GLU A 348 -9.48 -19.31 -20.40
N SER A 349 -8.29 -19.86 -20.66
CA SER A 349 -7.93 -21.22 -20.24
C SER A 349 -7.03 -21.33 -18.99
N SER A 350 -6.69 -20.24 -18.31
CA SER A 350 -6.05 -20.35 -17.00
C SER A 350 -6.23 -19.09 -16.16
N ASN A 351 -6.49 -19.24 -14.85
CA ASN A 351 -6.35 -18.21 -13.82
C ASN A 351 -4.89 -17.71 -13.66
N LYS A 352 -4.11 -17.66 -14.74
CA LYS A 352 -2.72 -17.21 -14.79
C LYS A 352 -2.68 -15.85 -15.47
N ILE A 353 -2.32 -14.84 -14.69
CA ILE A 353 -1.93 -13.52 -15.19
C ILE A 353 -0.67 -13.71 -16.04
N SER A 354 -0.76 -13.46 -17.35
CA SER A 354 0.42 -13.35 -18.20
C SER A 354 1.06 -11.97 -18.01
N ARG A 355 2.41 -11.93 -17.98
CA ARG A 355 3.24 -10.80 -17.50
C ARG A 355 2.84 -9.45 -18.08
N VAL A 356 2.97 -8.41 -17.24
CA VAL A 356 3.03 -7.00 -17.64
C VAL A 356 4.24 -6.81 -18.55
N ALA A 357 4.01 -6.53 -19.83
CA ALA A 357 5.06 -6.02 -20.71
C ALA A 357 5.11 -4.50 -20.51
N THR A 358 6.18 -3.98 -19.91
CA THR A 358 6.48 -2.54 -19.88
C THR A 358 7.39 -2.21 -21.06
N ALA A 359 6.99 -1.27 -21.91
CA ALA A 359 7.83 -0.78 -23.00
C ALA A 359 7.91 0.75 -22.97
N PRO A 360 9.12 1.34 -23.17
CA PRO A 360 9.25 2.77 -23.37
C PRO A 360 8.65 3.17 -24.73
N ALA A 361 7.73 4.12 -24.74
CA ALA A 361 6.96 4.49 -25.94
C ALA A 361 7.79 4.97 -27.15
N HIS A 362 9.07 5.31 -26.95
CA HIS A 362 9.96 5.81 -27.99
C HIS A 362 10.72 4.74 -28.79
N ARG A 363 10.54 3.45 -28.49
CA ARG A 363 11.05 2.37 -29.35
C ARG A 363 9.88 1.57 -29.89
N GLY A 364 9.81 1.43 -31.23
CA GLY A 364 8.84 0.55 -31.90
C GLY A 364 8.81 -0.85 -31.30
N PRO A 365 7.74 -1.64 -31.53
CA PRO A 365 7.37 -2.77 -30.68
C PRO A 365 8.46 -3.86 -30.69
N SER A 366 9.35 -3.86 -29.70
CA SER A 366 10.17 -5.03 -29.38
C SER A 366 9.35 -5.94 -28.48
N ILE A 367 8.64 -6.88 -29.11
CA ILE A 367 7.96 -7.99 -28.45
C ILE A 367 9.05 -8.93 -27.94
N VAL A 368 9.41 -8.85 -26.64
CA VAL A 368 10.20 -9.88 -25.99
C VAL A 368 9.25 -10.86 -25.31
N ALA A 369 8.84 -11.88 -26.06
CA ALA A 369 8.06 -13.00 -25.54
C ALA A 369 9.01 -13.98 -24.82
N ASN A 370 8.99 -13.99 -23.49
CA ASN A 370 9.63 -15.07 -22.71
C ASN A 370 8.57 -15.76 -21.84
N THR A 371 8.21 -16.97 -22.25
CA THR A 371 7.36 -17.94 -21.56
C THR A 371 8.06 -18.47 -20.31
N LEU A 372 7.39 -18.44 -19.15
CA LEU A 372 7.85 -19.13 -17.94
C LEU A 372 6.78 -20.12 -17.48
N HIS A 373 7.12 -21.41 -17.47
CA HIS A 373 6.33 -22.49 -16.87
C HIS A 373 6.42 -22.42 -15.33
N ARG A 374 5.29 -22.57 -14.62
CA ARG A 374 5.30 -22.97 -13.19
C ARG A 374 5.24 -24.50 -13.11
N GLY A 375 6.25 -25.09 -12.48
CA GLY A 375 6.24 -26.48 -12.02
C GLY A 375 5.37 -26.69 -10.76
N PRO A 376 5.22 -27.93 -10.27
CA PRO A 376 4.09 -28.37 -9.45
C PRO A 376 4.03 -27.85 -8.00
N ASP A 377 5.04 -27.16 -7.49
CA ASP A 377 5.09 -26.79 -6.06
C ASP A 377 4.74 -25.31 -5.81
N GLY A 378 3.60 -25.11 -5.15
CA GLY A 378 2.96 -23.83 -4.83
C GLY A 378 3.78 -22.90 -3.95
N ARG A 379 4.70 -22.14 -4.56
CA ARG A 379 5.26 -20.91 -3.99
C ARG A 379 4.72 -19.70 -4.77
N ASP A 380 3.84 -18.95 -4.12
CA ASP A 380 3.24 -17.76 -4.73
C ASP A 380 4.20 -16.56 -4.71
N GLY A 381 4.62 -16.19 -5.91
CA GLY A 381 5.27 -14.91 -6.19
C GLY A 381 4.30 -13.75 -5.95
N ARG A 382 4.76 -12.82 -5.13
CA ARG A 382 4.16 -11.54 -4.74
C ARG A 382 3.52 -10.79 -5.93
N SER A 383 2.28 -10.32 -5.77
CA SER A 383 1.74 -9.16 -6.49
C SER A 383 2.02 -7.88 -5.68
N SER A 384 3.31 -7.57 -5.50
CA SER A 384 3.73 -6.21 -5.19
C SER A 384 3.94 -5.51 -6.53
N PHE A 385 3.05 -4.60 -6.90
CA PHE A 385 3.34 -3.64 -7.97
C PHE A 385 4.62 -2.89 -7.58
N PRO A 386 5.63 -2.79 -8.47
CA PRO A 386 6.83 -2.04 -8.14
C PRO A 386 6.42 -0.58 -7.92
N ARG A 387 6.69 -0.07 -6.71
CA ARG A 387 6.77 1.38 -6.50
C ARG A 387 7.92 1.89 -7.38
N GLN A 388 7.68 3.07 -7.96
CA GLN A 388 8.56 3.80 -8.87
C GLN A 388 10.05 3.57 -8.58
N GLY A 389 10.74 3.02 -9.56
CA GLY A 389 12.18 2.81 -9.55
C GLY A 389 12.63 2.38 -10.94
N ALA A 390 12.94 3.39 -11.76
CA ALA A 390 13.45 3.29 -13.15
C ALA A 390 12.44 2.82 -14.22
N CYS A 391 11.70 3.79 -14.78
CA CYS A 391 11.50 3.96 -16.22
C CYS A 391 11.18 5.44 -16.49
#